data_AF-A0A967L095-F1
#
_entry.id   AF-A0A967L095-F1
#
_cell.length_a   1.000
_cell.length_b   1.000
_cell.length_c   1.000
_cell.angle_alpha   90.00
_cell.angle_beta   90.00
_cell.angle_gamma   90.00
#
_symmetry.space_group_name_H-M   'P 1'
#
loop_
_entity.id
_entity.type
_entity.pdbx_description
1 polymer ?
#
loop_
_entity_poly.entity_id
_entity_poly.type
_entity_poly.pdbx_seq_one_letter_code
_entity_poly.pdbx_strand_id
1 'polypeptide(L)' 'LGIETTAAKKDVKLGIEAVQAVLKVQGDGRPRLQVFDTCRHTIREMGGYKWSEGSEIRDAKDEPLQKDDH' A
#
# COMPACT_ATOMS: atom_id res chain seq x y z
N LEU A 1 0.54 34.29 -2.16
CA LEU A 1 -0.51 33.26 -2.36
C LEU A 1 0.09 31.91 -1.99
N GLY A 2 -0.63 31.08 -1.24
CA GLY A 2 -0.17 29.78 -0.75
C GLY A 2 -0.61 28.62 -1.64
N ILE A 3 -0.23 27.40 -1.27
CA ILE A 3 -0.62 26.15 -1.95
C ILE A 3 -1.81 25.54 -1.20
N GLU A 4 -2.87 25.16 -1.92
CA GLU A 4 -4.01 24.46 -1.33
C GLU A 4 -3.62 23.04 -0.92
N THR A 5 -4.07 22.60 0.25
CA THR A 5 -3.78 21.27 0.79
C THR A 5 -5.06 20.56 1.18
N THR A 6 -5.07 19.24 0.99
CA THR A 6 -6.16 18.36 1.43
C THR A 6 -5.63 17.35 2.45
N ALA A 7 -6.33 17.19 3.56
CA ALA A 7 -5.96 16.20 4.57
C ALA A 7 -6.12 14.76 4.02
N ALA A 8 -5.08 13.95 4.17
CA ALA A 8 -5.11 12.54 3.77
C ALA A 8 -5.97 11.72 4.75
N LYS A 9 -6.74 10.76 4.22
CA LYS A 9 -7.38 9.71 5.02
C LYS A 9 -6.32 8.65 5.34
N LYS A 10 -5.97 8.49 6.62
CA LYS A 10 -4.81 7.68 7.07
C LYS A 10 -5.19 6.34 7.72
N ASP A 11 -6.35 5.78 7.39
CA ASP A 11 -6.69 4.43 7.83
C ASP A 11 -5.86 3.42 7.04
N VAL A 12 -4.97 2.70 7.72
CA VAL A 12 -3.97 1.82 7.08
C VAL A 12 -4.64 0.65 6.38
N LYS A 13 -5.58 -0.02 7.06
CA LYS A 13 -6.22 -1.23 6.54
C LYS A 13 -7.11 -0.91 5.35
N LEU A 14 -7.98 0.09 5.49
CA LEU A 14 -8.86 0.54 4.41
C LEU A 14 -8.04 1.10 3.23
N GLY A 15 -6.93 1.77 3.51
CA GLY A 15 -6.01 2.26 2.48
C GLY A 15 -5.38 1.13 1.66
N ILE A 16 -4.85 0.10 2.32
CA ILE A 16 -4.28 -1.08 1.67
C ILE A 16 -5.33 -1.80 0.83
N GLU A 17 -6.53 -2.03 1.37
CA GLU A 17 -7.63 -2.68 0.65
C GLU A 17 -8.03 -1.89 -0.60
N ALA A 18 -8.10 -0.56 -0.50
CA ALA A 18 -8.40 0.32 -1.63
C ALA A 18 -7.32 0.23 -2.73
N VAL A 19 -6.04 0.26 -2.35
CA VAL A 19 -4.93 0.13 -3.30
C VAL A 19 -4.93 -1.25 -3.97
N GLN A 20 -5.15 -2.32 -3.22
CA GLN A 20 -5.27 -3.68 -3.77
C GLN A 20 -6.43 -3.79 -4.76
N ALA A 21 -7.58 -3.17 -4.47
CA ALA A 21 -8.74 -3.21 -5.35
C ALA A 21 -8.44 -2.58 -6.72
N VAL A 22 -7.72 -1.46 -6.75
CA VAL A 22 -7.38 -0.76 -8.02
C VAL A 22 -6.24 -1.41 -8.78
N LEU A 23 -5.38 -2.19 -8.12
CA LEU A 23 -4.31 -2.97 -8.77
C LEU A 23 -4.83 -4.25 -9.45
N LYS A 24 -5.95 -4.82 -8.97
CA LYS A 24 -6.57 -5.98 -9.61
C LYS A 24 -7.12 -5.62 -11.00
N VAL A 25 -6.97 -6.54 -11.95
CA VAL A 25 -7.59 -6.44 -13.27
C VAL A 25 -9.11 -6.48 -13.11
N GLN A 26 -9.80 -5.50 -13.70
CA GLN A 26 -11.26 -5.38 -13.63
C GLN A 26 -11.93 -6.08 -14.82
N GLY A 27 -13.26 -6.02 -14.89
CA GLY A 27 -14.05 -6.68 -15.95
C GLY A 27 -13.74 -6.21 -17.39
N ASP A 28 -13.06 -5.09 -17.57
CA ASP A 28 -12.58 -4.58 -18.86
C ASP A 28 -11.16 -5.04 -19.23
N GLY A 29 -10.57 -5.95 -18.44
CA GLY A 29 -9.25 -6.52 -18.67
C GLY A 29 -8.10 -5.58 -18.30
N ARG A 30 -8.34 -4.47 -17.58
CA ARG A 30 -7.30 -3.52 -17.16
C ARG A 30 -7.35 -3.24 -15.65
N PRO A 31 -6.20 -2.99 -15.00
CA PRO A 31 -6.17 -2.43 -13.66
C PRO A 31 -6.53 -0.93 -13.69
N ARG A 32 -6.95 -0.40 -12.55
CA ARG A 32 -7.25 1.04 -12.37
C ARG A 32 -6.04 1.85 -11.91
N LEU A 33 -5.01 1.19 -11.39
CA LEU A 33 -3.71 1.76 -11.07
C LEU A 33 -2.62 1.05 -11.88
N GLN A 34 -1.79 1.83 -12.55
CA GLN A 34 -0.59 1.37 -13.26
C GLN A 34 0.60 2.19 -12.77
N VAL A 35 1.76 1.54 -12.65
CA VAL A 35 3.00 2.16 -12.18
C VAL A 35 4.01 2.11 -13.31
N PHE A 36 4.58 3.27 -13.67
CA PHE A 36 5.65 3.33 -14.67
C PHE A 36 6.89 2.61 -14.17
N ASP A 37 7.64 1.99 -15.08
CA ASP A 37 8.88 1.27 -14.77
C ASP A 37 9.98 2.16 -14.16
N THR A 38 9.91 3.48 -14.39
CA THR A 38 10.80 4.49 -13.81
C THR A 38 10.56 4.68 -12.31
N CYS A 39 9.41 4.27 -11.77
CA CYS A 39 9.10 4.33 -10.34
C CYS A 39 9.74 3.16 -9.57
N ARG A 40 11.05 3.00 -9.73
CA ARG A 40 11.82 1.83 -9.26
C ARG A 40 11.72 1.60 -7.76
N HIS A 41 11.69 2.68 -6.97
CA HIS A 41 11.59 2.59 -5.52
C HIS A 41 10.22 2.08 -5.09
N THR A 42 9.14 2.65 -5.62
CA THR A 42 7.77 2.18 -5.37
C THR A 42 7.60 0.70 -5.74
N ILE A 43 8.13 0.27 -6.89
CA ILE A 43 8.07 -1.13 -7.32
C ILE A 43 8.85 -2.04 -6.34
N ARG A 44 10.03 -1.61 -5.89
CA ARG A 44 10.84 -2.34 -4.90
C ARG A 44 10.09 -2.48 -3.57
N GLU A 45 9.52 -1.39 -3.08
CA GLU A 45 8.79 -1.33 -1.81
C GLU A 45 7.54 -2.22 -1.86
N MET A 46 6.75 -2.15 -2.94
CA MET A 46 5.59 -3.04 -3.15
C MET A 46 5.95 -4.53 -3.09
N GLY A 47 7.13 -4.93 -3.60
CA GLY A 47 7.60 -6.31 -3.53
C GLY A 47 8.13 -6.74 -2.15
N GLY A 48 8.54 -5.79 -1.31
CA GLY A 48 9.12 -6.03 0.02
C GLY A 48 8.14 -5.86 1.18
N TYR A 49 6.98 -5.22 0.95
CA TYR A 49 6.00 -4.87 1.96
C TYR A 49 5.32 -6.10 2.59
N LYS A 50 5.26 -6.14 3.92
CA LYS A 50 4.83 -7.33 4.68
C LYS A 50 4.04 -6.96 5.94
N TRP A 51 3.14 -7.86 6.33
CA TRP A 51 2.45 -7.80 7.62
C TRP A 51 3.37 -8.18 8.77
N SER A 52 3.11 -7.65 9.96
CA SER A 52 3.84 -8.07 11.15
C SER A 52 3.60 -9.55 11.43
N GLU A 53 4.67 -10.26 11.78
CA GLU A 53 4.58 -11.67 12.17
C GLU A 53 4.45 -11.76 13.70
N GLY A 54 3.66 -12.73 14.15
CA GLY A 54 3.59 -13.09 15.56
C GLY A 54 4.86 -13.79 16.02
N SER A 55 4.91 -14.09 17.32
CA SER A 55 5.93 -14.97 17.90
C SER A 55 5.24 -16.20 18.51
N GLU A 56 6.01 -17.17 18.98
CA GLU A 56 5.45 -18.35 19.68
C GLU A 56 4.57 -18.00 20.88
N ILE A 57 4.75 -16.79 21.44
CA ILE A 57 4.13 -16.34 22.69
C ILE A 57 3.09 -15.22 22.46
N ARG A 58 2.97 -14.71 21.22
CA ARG A 58 2.13 -13.55 20.93
C ARG A 58 1.64 -13.55 19.48
N ASP A 59 0.34 -13.31 19.31
CA ASP A 59 -0.27 -13.15 17.99
C ASP A 59 0.32 -11.95 17.23
N ALA A 60 0.31 -12.08 15.89
CA ALA A 60 0.62 -11.00 14.98
C ALA A 60 -0.31 -9.80 15.23
N LYS A 61 0.22 -8.59 15.11
CA LYS A 61 -0.63 -7.41 15.07
C LYS A 61 -1.24 -7.26 13.69
N ASP A 62 -2.47 -6.75 13.62
CA ASP A 62 -3.12 -6.37 12.36
C ASP A 62 -2.55 -5.02 11.85
N GLU A 63 -1.22 -4.95 11.72
CA GLU A 63 -0.49 -3.82 11.17
C GLU A 63 0.69 -4.28 10.31
N PRO A 64 1.02 -3.55 9.24
CA PRO A 64 2.20 -3.81 8.42
C PRO A 64 3.49 -3.49 9.18
N LEU A 65 4.59 -4.10 8.75
CA LEU A 65 5.91 -3.70 9.20
C LEU A 65 6.23 -2.31 8.64
N GLN A 66 6.56 -1.36 9.51
CA GLN A 66 7.00 -0.02 9.13
C GLN A 66 8.44 -0.06 8.60
N LYS A 67 8.60 -0.62 7.40
CA LYS A 67 9.87 -0.81 6.72
C LYS A 67 9.65 -0.73 5.22
N ASP A 68 10.45 0.11 4.56
CA ASP A 68 10.37 0.31 3.11
C ASP A 68 8.94 0.71 2.67
N ASP A 69 8.31 1.67 3.38
CA ASP A 69 6.90 2.09 3.25
C ASP A 69 6.70 3.62 3.11
N HIS A 70 7.59 4.29 2.38
CA HIS A 70 7.62 5.76 2.27
C HIS A 70 6.56 6.37 1.35
#